data_AF-A0A8B9N274-F1
#
_entry.id   AF-A0A8B9N274-F1
#
_cell.length_a   1.000
_cell.length_b   1.000
_cell.length_c   1.000
_cell.angle_alpha   90.00
_cell.angle_beta   90.00
_cell.angle_gamma   90.00
#
_symmetry.space_group_name_H-M   'P 1'
#
loop_
_entity.id
_entity.type
_entity.pdbx_description
1 polymer ?
#
loop_
_entity_poly.entity_id
_entity_poly.type
_entity_poly.pdbx_seq_one_letter_code
_entity_poly.pdbx_strand_id
1 'polypeptide(L)'
;EKKKKKKRREATMSSHVGASNEKWRFPIWPEWNEADINAEKWDTGKVGKEKEKTGKSPISHVFEDPEGKIELPASLKVHSWKRPHEFLTNKIPVVVKNETSFDLVSANEHVFCSELMRWIVSEIYALWRIYNEKALTNGASTLFWKPWEHIYALCKATKGHIPLYNSYGKYIVKLYWMVSTSLQQ
;
A
#
# COMPACT_ATOMS: atom_id res chain seq x y z
N GLU A 1 19.60 -3.34 73.65
CA GLU A 1 18.47 -4.29 73.62
C GLU A 1 17.14 -3.56 73.85
N LYS A 2 16.34 -3.28 72.81
CA LYS A 2 14.90 -2.94 72.89
C LYS A 2 14.23 -3.32 71.55
N LYS A 3 13.34 -4.32 71.58
CA LYS A 3 12.47 -4.74 70.47
C LYS A 3 11.49 -3.62 70.10
N LYS A 4 11.29 -3.34 68.81
CA LYS A 4 10.08 -2.68 68.31
C LYS A 4 9.47 -3.49 67.17
N LYS A 5 8.28 -4.03 67.46
CA LYS A 5 7.36 -4.79 66.61
C LYS A 5 7.09 -4.03 65.29
N LYS A 6 7.40 -4.63 64.13
CA LYS A 6 6.95 -4.14 62.83
C LYS A 6 5.73 -4.98 62.37
N LYS A 7 4.61 -4.30 62.21
CA LYS A 7 3.28 -4.81 61.86
C LYS A 7 3.29 -5.37 60.43
N ARG A 8 2.96 -6.66 60.25
CA ARG A 8 2.66 -7.28 58.94
C ARG A 8 1.45 -6.59 58.32
N ARG A 9 1.55 -6.20 57.05
CA ARG A 9 0.42 -5.91 56.17
C ARG A 9 0.48 -6.95 55.05
N GLU A 10 -0.55 -7.79 54.98
CA GLU A 10 -0.79 -8.68 53.86
C GLU A 10 -1.12 -7.83 52.64
N ALA A 11 -0.34 -7.98 51.57
CA ALA A 11 -0.64 -7.39 50.28
C ALA A 11 -1.45 -8.42 49.49
N THR A 12 -2.77 -8.20 49.44
CA THR A 12 -3.68 -8.91 48.56
C THR A 12 -3.25 -8.66 47.11
N MET A 13 -2.78 -9.71 46.44
CA MET A 13 -2.58 -9.69 44.99
C MET A 13 -3.95 -9.70 44.31
N SER A 14 -4.40 -8.53 43.84
CA SER A 14 -5.47 -8.44 42.85
C SER A 14 -4.84 -8.52 41.46
N SER A 15 -4.98 -9.67 40.82
CA SER A 15 -4.62 -9.88 39.43
C SER A 15 -5.58 -9.10 38.53
N HIS A 16 -5.28 -7.85 38.22
CA HIS A 16 -5.85 -7.20 37.05
C HIS A 16 -5.14 -7.74 35.81
N VAL A 17 -5.64 -8.87 35.30
CA VAL A 17 -5.54 -9.19 33.88
C VAL A 17 -6.41 -8.17 33.18
N GLY A 18 -5.83 -6.99 32.91
CA GLY A 18 -6.36 -6.06 31.94
C GLY A 18 -6.22 -6.71 30.57
N ALA A 19 -7.21 -7.52 30.20
CA ALA A 19 -7.43 -7.88 28.81
C ALA A 19 -7.64 -6.57 28.07
N SER A 20 -6.59 -6.10 27.38
CA SER A 20 -6.66 -5.03 26.39
C SER A 20 -7.56 -5.53 25.27
N ASN A 21 -8.86 -5.35 25.46
CA ASN A 21 -9.87 -5.57 24.44
C ASN A 21 -9.85 -4.34 23.52
N GLU A 22 -8.68 -4.06 22.95
CA GLU A 22 -8.57 -3.22 21.78
C GLU A 22 -9.21 -4.02 20.66
N LYS A 23 -10.54 -3.87 20.55
CA LYS A 23 -11.25 -4.18 19.32
C LYS A 23 -10.48 -3.41 18.25
N TRP A 24 -9.70 -4.13 17.45
CA TRP A 24 -9.09 -3.63 16.24
C TRP A 24 -10.21 -3.15 15.33
N ARG A 25 -10.70 -1.93 15.58
CA ARG A 25 -11.54 -1.18 14.67
C ARG A 25 -10.57 -0.66 13.64
N PHE A 26 -10.23 -1.50 12.67
CA PHE A 26 -9.52 -1.04 11.49
C PHE A 26 -10.34 0.13 10.92
N PRO A 27 -9.75 1.32 10.76
CA PRO A 27 -10.45 2.39 10.07
C PRO A 27 -10.81 1.86 8.69
N ILE A 28 -12.09 1.94 8.34
CA ILE A 28 -12.52 1.61 6.98
C ILE A 28 -11.88 2.65 6.09
N TRP A 29 -11.11 2.20 5.09
CA TRP A 29 -10.51 3.11 4.11
C TRP A 29 -11.60 3.93 3.40
N PRO A 30 -11.31 5.19 3.03
CA PRO A 30 -12.26 6.00 2.30
C PRO A 30 -12.68 5.28 1.01
N GLU A 31 -13.99 5.21 0.79
CA GLU A 31 -14.57 4.68 -0.43
C GLU A 31 -14.52 5.73 -1.55
N TRP A 32 -14.31 5.27 -2.77
CA TRP A 32 -14.28 6.10 -3.97
C TRP A 32 -14.86 5.32 -5.15
N ASN A 33 -15.29 6.05 -6.17
CA ASN A 33 -15.82 5.49 -7.41
C ASN A 33 -14.98 5.91 -8.63
N GLU A 34 -15.36 5.43 -9.81
CA GLU A 34 -14.65 5.71 -11.07
C GLU A 34 -14.72 7.21 -11.46
N ALA A 35 -15.79 7.92 -11.10
CA ALA A 35 -15.89 9.36 -11.34
C ALA A 35 -14.92 10.15 -10.46
N ASP A 36 -14.72 9.74 -9.21
CA ASP A 36 -13.74 10.35 -8.30
C ASP A 36 -12.31 10.20 -8.85
N ILE A 37 -11.95 9.01 -9.34
CA ILE A 37 -10.64 8.80 -10.02
C ILE A 37 -10.52 9.69 -11.25
N ASN A 38 -11.58 9.81 -12.05
CA ASN A 38 -11.56 10.62 -13.26
C ASN A 38 -11.47 12.13 -12.98
N ALA A 39 -11.92 12.57 -11.80
CA ALA A 39 -11.80 13.94 -11.31
C ALA A 39 -10.47 14.20 -10.58
N GLU A 40 -9.70 13.15 -10.28
CA GLU A 40 -8.45 13.23 -9.54
C GLU A 40 -7.43 14.13 -10.27
N LYS A 41 -6.86 15.07 -9.51
CA LYS A 41 -5.85 16.00 -10.01
C LYS A 41 -4.48 15.43 -9.69
N TRP A 42 -3.96 14.63 -10.63
CA TRP A 42 -2.63 14.03 -10.53
C TRP A 42 -1.49 15.06 -10.52
N ASP A 43 -1.71 16.23 -11.14
CA ASP A 43 -0.74 17.30 -11.32
C ASP A 43 -0.85 18.36 -10.19
N THR A 44 -0.44 18.08 -8.95
CA THR A 44 -0.25 19.15 -7.94
C THR A 44 1.06 19.93 -8.17
N GLY A 45 1.38 20.22 -9.43
CA GLY A 45 2.63 20.88 -9.83
C GLY A 45 2.66 21.50 -11.23
N LYS A 46 1.52 21.64 -11.92
CA LYS A 46 1.50 22.57 -13.06
C LYS A 46 1.56 23.99 -12.51
N VAL A 47 2.78 24.49 -12.43
CA VAL A 47 3.10 25.92 -12.54
C VAL A 47 2.21 26.47 -13.64
N GLY A 48 1.17 27.18 -13.25
CA GLY A 48 0.46 28.06 -14.15
C GLY A 48 1.50 28.97 -14.80
N LYS A 49 1.26 29.35 -16.05
CA LYS A 49 1.89 30.52 -16.64
C LYS A 49 1.61 31.73 -15.75
N GLU A 50 2.39 31.94 -14.70
CA GLU A 50 2.55 33.24 -14.06
C GLU A 50 4.00 33.64 -14.20
N LYS A 51 4.16 34.70 -14.99
CA LYS A 51 5.39 35.46 -15.15
C LYS A 51 5.87 35.94 -13.79
N GLU A 52 7.17 35.73 -13.58
CA GLU A 52 8.10 36.59 -12.82
C GLU A 52 7.81 36.87 -11.34
N LYS A 53 8.65 36.33 -10.44
CA LYS A 53 9.78 37.07 -9.82
C LYS A 53 10.44 36.23 -8.72
N THR A 54 11.77 36.31 -8.67
CA THR A 54 12.67 35.98 -7.53
C THR A 54 12.73 34.53 -7.04
N GLY A 55 13.74 33.81 -7.55
CA GLY A 55 14.80 33.23 -6.70
C GLY A 55 14.40 32.43 -5.47
N LYS A 56 13.60 31.36 -5.64
CA LYS A 56 13.64 30.15 -4.80
C LYS A 56 13.42 28.97 -5.74
N SER A 57 14.32 27.99 -5.69
CA SER A 57 14.21 26.76 -6.47
C SER A 57 12.79 26.21 -6.41
N PRO A 58 12.21 25.70 -7.52
CA PRO A 58 10.85 25.17 -7.48
C PRO A 58 10.85 23.97 -6.52
N ILE A 59 10.26 24.14 -5.35
CA ILE A 59 9.91 23.00 -4.50
C ILE A 59 8.76 22.34 -5.26
N SER A 60 9.09 21.35 -6.08
CA SER A 60 8.09 20.41 -6.58
C SER A 60 7.43 19.81 -5.33
N HIS A 61 6.19 20.19 -5.04
CA HIS A 61 5.43 19.60 -3.95
C HIS A 61 5.08 18.17 -4.37
N VAL A 62 5.95 17.24 -3.99
CA VAL A 62 5.72 15.81 -4.14
C VAL A 62 4.56 15.42 -3.22
N PHE A 63 3.74 14.46 -3.64
CA PHE A 63 2.64 13.97 -2.83
C PHE A 63 3.17 13.28 -1.57
N GLU A 64 2.70 13.73 -0.43
CA GLU A 64 2.89 13.10 0.87
C GLU A 64 1.54 12.56 1.32
N ASP A 65 1.54 11.30 1.74
CA ASP A 65 0.33 10.64 2.25
C ASP A 65 -0.06 11.28 3.59
N PRO A 66 -1.31 11.75 3.78
CA PRO A 66 -1.78 12.24 5.08
C PRO A 66 -1.64 11.24 6.22
N GLU A 67 -1.70 9.93 5.93
CA GLU A 67 -1.47 8.86 6.92
C GLU A 67 0.02 8.68 7.25
N GLY A 68 0.91 9.29 6.47
CA GLY A 68 2.35 9.22 6.63
C GLY A 68 2.93 7.87 6.23
N LYS A 69 4.00 7.45 6.91
CA LYS A 69 4.68 6.19 6.63
C LYS A 69 3.99 5.06 7.37
N ILE A 70 3.64 3.99 6.66
CA ILE A 70 3.05 2.80 7.24
C ILE A 70 4.03 2.05 8.15
N GLU A 71 3.49 1.38 9.17
CA GLU A 71 4.24 0.43 9.97
C GLU A 71 4.33 -0.93 9.23
N LEU A 72 5.54 -1.47 9.11
CA LEU A 72 5.75 -2.79 8.51
C LEU A 72 5.76 -3.89 9.59
N PRO A 73 5.42 -5.15 9.23
CA PRO A 73 5.61 -6.29 10.11
C PRO A 73 7.02 -6.34 10.70
N ALA A 74 7.15 -6.71 11.97
CA ALA A 74 8.44 -6.72 12.69
C ALA A 74 9.54 -7.58 12.03
N SER A 75 9.16 -8.55 11.20
CA SER A 75 10.08 -9.34 10.38
C SER A 75 10.80 -8.54 9.29
N LEU A 76 10.27 -7.37 8.92
CA LEU A 76 10.81 -6.47 7.90
C LEU A 76 11.44 -5.25 8.55
N LYS A 77 12.77 -5.10 8.39
CA LYS A 77 13.50 -3.94 8.89
C LYS A 77 13.57 -2.87 7.81
N VAL A 78 12.98 -1.72 8.07
CA VAL A 78 13.08 -0.56 7.16
C VAL A 78 14.44 0.09 7.32
N HIS A 79 15.22 0.15 6.25
CA HIS A 79 16.46 0.94 6.21
C HIS A 79 16.19 2.42 5.89
N SER A 80 15.42 2.67 4.84
CA SER A 80 15.09 4.03 4.38
C SER A 80 13.87 4.03 3.48
N TRP A 81 13.08 5.10 3.51
CA TRP A 81 12.01 5.35 2.55
C TRP A 81 12.56 6.22 1.42
N LYS A 82 12.51 5.72 0.19
CA LYS A 82 13.02 6.42 -1.00
C LYS A 82 12.04 6.27 -2.16
N ARG A 83 11.92 7.30 -2.98
CA ARG A 83 11.17 7.31 -4.23
C ARG A 83 12.01 6.69 -5.35
N PRO A 84 11.38 6.14 -6.42
CA PRO A 84 12.11 5.51 -7.51
C PRO A 84 13.22 6.36 -8.13
N HIS A 85 13.00 7.66 -8.33
CA HIS A 85 13.99 8.57 -8.90
C HIS A 85 15.20 8.85 -7.99
N GLU A 86 15.14 8.52 -6.70
CA GLU A 86 16.26 8.71 -5.76
C GLU A 86 17.32 7.59 -5.88
N PHE A 87 16.99 6.47 -6.52
CA PHE A 87 17.92 5.34 -6.65
C PHE A 87 17.99 4.75 -8.07
N LEU A 88 17.03 5.04 -8.95
CA LEU A 88 17.09 4.67 -10.36
C LEU A 88 17.79 5.77 -11.17
N THR A 89 19.12 5.77 -11.19
CA THR A 89 19.89 6.80 -11.90
C THR A 89 19.94 6.60 -13.41
N ASN A 90 19.83 5.35 -13.88
CA ASN A 90 20.08 4.98 -15.29
C ASN A 90 18.85 4.35 -15.97
N LYS A 91 17.68 4.40 -15.32
CA LYS A 91 16.44 3.76 -15.82
C LYS A 91 15.26 4.66 -15.57
N ILE A 92 14.39 4.78 -16.57
CA ILE A 92 13.09 5.43 -16.41
C ILE A 92 12.15 4.43 -15.73
N PRO A 93 11.60 4.74 -14.54
CA PRO A 93 10.63 3.87 -13.89
C PRO A 93 9.35 3.77 -14.71
N VAL A 94 8.79 2.56 -14.74
CA VAL A 94 7.49 2.25 -15.33
C VAL A 94 6.70 1.39 -14.35
N VAL A 95 5.37 1.53 -14.35
CA VAL A 95 4.50 0.67 -13.53
C VAL A 95 4.31 -0.69 -14.19
N VAL A 96 4.15 -0.71 -15.52
CA VAL A 96 3.96 -1.92 -16.32
C VAL A 96 5.05 -2.00 -17.37
N LYS A 97 5.87 -3.07 -17.32
CA LYS A 97 6.94 -3.33 -18.30
C LYS A 97 6.52 -4.32 -19.38
N ASN A 98 5.78 -5.35 -18.99
CA ASN A 98 5.28 -6.38 -19.88
C ASN A 98 3.80 -6.60 -19.57
N GLU A 99 2.94 -6.49 -20.59
CA GLU A 99 1.50 -6.68 -20.42
C GLU A 99 1.06 -8.15 -20.45
N THR A 100 1.97 -9.09 -20.71
CA THR A 100 1.66 -10.53 -20.80
C THR A 100 2.23 -11.35 -19.64
N SER A 101 3.10 -10.77 -18.81
CA SER A 101 3.69 -11.44 -17.66
C SER A 101 4.12 -10.45 -16.59
N PHE A 102 4.25 -10.92 -15.36
CA PHE A 102 4.86 -10.18 -14.27
C PHE A 102 5.66 -11.12 -13.36
N ASP A 103 6.59 -10.55 -12.59
CA ASP A 103 7.37 -11.27 -11.61
C ASP A 103 7.47 -10.45 -10.31
N LEU A 104 6.91 -10.99 -9.22
CA LEU A 104 7.03 -10.43 -7.87
C LEU A 104 8.01 -11.22 -7.00
N VAL A 105 8.61 -12.31 -7.49
CA VAL A 105 9.43 -13.23 -6.70
C VAL A 105 10.91 -12.92 -6.84
N SER A 106 11.46 -12.96 -8.06
CA SER A 106 12.92 -13.04 -8.24
C SER A 106 13.69 -11.85 -7.65
N ALA A 107 13.10 -10.65 -7.67
CA ALA A 107 13.70 -9.44 -7.12
C ALA A 107 13.35 -9.18 -5.63
N ASN A 108 12.41 -9.93 -5.06
CA ASN A 108 11.84 -9.66 -3.73
C ASN A 108 12.06 -10.79 -2.71
N GLU A 109 12.99 -11.73 -2.95
CA GLU A 109 13.26 -12.82 -2.00
C GLU A 109 13.53 -12.34 -0.57
N HIS A 110 14.14 -11.16 -0.44
CA HIS A 110 14.47 -10.52 0.83
C HIS A 110 13.24 -10.16 1.70
N VAL A 111 12.03 -10.01 1.12
CA VAL A 111 10.81 -9.74 1.91
C VAL A 111 10.08 -11.01 2.35
N PHE A 112 10.48 -12.19 1.86
CA PHE A 112 9.81 -13.45 2.15
C PHE A 112 10.13 -14.04 3.53
N CYS A 113 10.91 -13.35 4.36
CA CYS A 113 10.92 -13.63 5.79
C CYS A 113 9.55 -13.30 6.45
N SER A 114 8.77 -12.37 5.85
CA SER A 114 7.43 -11.98 6.31
C SER A 114 6.36 -12.93 5.77
N GLU A 115 5.60 -13.56 6.66
CA GLU A 115 4.45 -14.38 6.29
C GLU A 115 3.39 -13.59 5.52
N LEU A 116 3.09 -12.37 5.98
CA LEU A 116 2.14 -11.47 5.31
C LEU A 116 2.55 -11.21 3.86
N MET A 117 3.84 -10.95 3.59
CA MET A 117 4.31 -10.70 2.23
C MET A 117 4.23 -11.96 1.36
N ARG A 118 4.53 -13.14 1.92
CA ARG A 118 4.35 -14.42 1.21
C ARG A 118 2.89 -14.64 0.83
N TRP A 119 1.95 -14.35 1.74
CA TRP A 119 0.51 -14.47 1.45
C TRP A 119 0.06 -13.51 0.37
N ILE A 120 0.40 -12.21 0.48
CA ILE A 120 0.04 -11.21 -0.53
C ILE A 120 0.53 -11.62 -1.92
N VAL A 121 1.80 -12.01 -2.04
CA VAL A 121 2.37 -12.42 -3.33
C VAL A 121 1.70 -13.70 -3.83
N SER A 122 1.47 -14.68 -2.96
CA SER A 122 0.81 -15.94 -3.34
C SER A 122 -0.61 -15.72 -3.86
N GLU A 123 -1.39 -14.84 -3.22
CA GLU A 123 -2.76 -14.51 -3.65
C GLU A 123 -2.78 -13.84 -5.03
N ILE A 124 -1.88 -12.88 -5.27
CA ILE A 124 -1.78 -12.21 -6.58
C ILE A 124 -1.43 -13.23 -7.68
N TYR A 125 -0.51 -14.16 -7.41
CA TYR A 125 -0.17 -15.22 -8.37
C TYR A 125 -1.30 -16.23 -8.56
N ALA A 126 -2.02 -16.59 -7.50
CA ALA A 126 -3.17 -17.47 -7.58
C ALA A 126 -4.26 -16.86 -8.47
N LEU A 127 -4.61 -15.59 -8.26
CA LEU A 127 -5.56 -14.86 -9.09
C LEU A 127 -5.10 -14.80 -10.55
N TRP A 128 -3.84 -14.42 -10.79
CA TRP A 128 -3.31 -14.41 -12.15
C TRP A 128 -3.46 -15.76 -12.84
N ARG A 129 -3.12 -16.86 -12.15
CA ARG A 129 -3.25 -18.21 -12.69
C ARG A 129 -4.70 -18.58 -12.96
N ILE A 130 -5.61 -18.39 -12.00
CA ILE A 130 -7.02 -18.77 -12.13
C ILE A 130 -7.69 -18.06 -13.31
N TYR A 131 -7.46 -16.75 -13.45
CA TYR A 131 -8.10 -15.96 -14.49
C TYR A 131 -7.45 -16.12 -15.87
N ASN A 132 -6.14 -16.38 -15.93
CA ASN A 132 -5.40 -16.41 -17.19
C ASN A 132 -4.94 -17.81 -17.62
N GLU A 133 -5.34 -18.89 -16.92
CA GLU A 133 -4.92 -20.26 -17.23
C GLU A 133 -5.08 -20.60 -18.71
N LYS A 134 -6.27 -20.36 -19.28
CA LYS A 134 -6.56 -20.64 -20.70
C LYS A 134 -5.69 -19.82 -21.65
N ALA A 135 -5.40 -18.57 -21.30
CA ALA A 135 -4.53 -17.72 -22.11
C ALA A 135 -3.08 -18.22 -22.07
N LEU A 136 -2.63 -18.67 -20.89
CA LEU A 136 -1.30 -19.21 -20.67
C LEU A 136 -1.08 -20.57 -21.35
N THR A 137 -2.10 -21.43 -21.42
CA THR A 137 -1.99 -22.76 -22.05
C THR A 137 -2.15 -22.71 -23.57
N ASN A 138 -3.04 -21.85 -24.08
CA ASN A 138 -3.43 -21.86 -25.50
C ASN A 138 -2.72 -20.77 -26.32
N GLY A 139 -1.81 -20.00 -25.71
CA GLY A 139 -1.12 -18.89 -26.36
C GLY A 139 -2.05 -17.74 -26.77
N ALA A 140 -3.24 -17.64 -26.18
CA ALA A 140 -4.14 -16.53 -26.48
C ALA A 140 -3.56 -15.24 -25.89
N SER A 141 -3.46 -14.19 -26.71
CA SER A 141 -2.79 -12.94 -26.34
C SER A 141 -3.55 -12.08 -25.32
N THR A 142 -4.79 -12.43 -24.98
CA THR A 142 -5.65 -11.61 -24.13
C THR A 142 -5.77 -12.20 -22.73
N LEU A 143 -5.20 -11.49 -21.76
CA LEU A 143 -5.38 -11.77 -20.33
C LEU A 143 -6.73 -11.23 -19.84
N PHE A 144 -7.38 -11.96 -18.96
CA PHE A 144 -8.68 -11.62 -18.37
C PHE A 144 -8.56 -10.81 -17.08
N TRP A 145 -7.47 -10.99 -16.34
CA TRP A 145 -7.20 -10.25 -15.12
C TRP A 145 -5.74 -9.84 -15.08
N LYS A 146 -5.47 -8.57 -14.78
CA LYS A 146 -4.12 -8.03 -14.67
C LYS A 146 -3.97 -7.27 -13.35
N PRO A 147 -2.86 -7.45 -12.60
CA PRO A 147 -2.71 -6.79 -11.30
C PRO A 147 -2.68 -5.25 -11.42
N TRP A 148 -2.16 -4.73 -12.53
CA TRP A 148 -2.09 -3.28 -12.78
C TRP A 148 -3.43 -2.63 -13.16
N GLU A 149 -4.48 -3.38 -13.48
CA GLU A 149 -5.83 -2.83 -13.69
C GLU A 149 -6.47 -2.32 -12.39
N HIS A 150 -5.83 -2.58 -11.24
CA HIS A 150 -6.25 -2.09 -9.93
C HIS A 150 -5.43 -0.88 -9.48
N ILE A 151 -4.51 -0.38 -10.30
CA ILE A 151 -3.63 0.74 -9.96
C ILE A 151 -3.99 1.91 -10.87
N TYR A 152 -4.21 3.08 -10.28
CA TYR A 152 -4.49 4.31 -11.00
C TYR A 152 -3.42 5.35 -10.72
N ALA A 153 -2.86 5.89 -11.80
CA ALA A 153 -1.96 7.03 -11.80
C ALA A 153 -1.88 7.60 -13.21
N LEU A 154 -2.17 8.91 -13.35
CA LEU A 154 -2.14 9.63 -14.63
C LEU A 154 -2.97 8.94 -15.73
N CYS A 155 -4.05 8.27 -15.33
CA CYS A 155 -4.94 7.53 -16.23
C CYS A 155 -6.41 7.78 -15.85
N LYS A 156 -7.32 7.46 -16.77
CA LYS A 156 -8.77 7.46 -16.52
C LYS A 156 -9.21 6.07 -16.05
N ALA A 157 -10.27 6.02 -15.25
CA ALA A 157 -10.93 4.79 -14.86
C ALA A 157 -11.76 4.24 -16.03
N THR A 158 -11.07 3.64 -17.00
CA THR A 158 -11.67 2.97 -18.15
C THR A 158 -11.17 1.52 -18.24
N LYS A 159 -11.96 0.65 -18.87
CA LYS A 159 -11.56 -0.75 -19.09
C LYS A 159 -10.26 -0.81 -19.91
N GLY A 160 -9.29 -1.60 -19.45
CA GLY A 160 -7.99 -1.75 -20.12
C GLY A 160 -7.05 -0.55 -19.96
N HIS A 161 -7.28 0.34 -18.99
CA HIS A 161 -6.31 1.40 -18.67
C HIS A 161 -4.96 0.80 -18.25
N ILE A 162 -3.92 1.61 -18.45
CA ILE A 162 -2.55 1.28 -18.02
C ILE A 162 -2.08 2.42 -17.12
N PRO A 163 -1.73 2.16 -15.84
CA PRO A 163 -1.18 3.19 -14.98
C PRO A 163 0.19 3.65 -15.49
N LEU A 164 0.42 4.96 -15.45
CA LEU A 164 1.72 5.53 -15.79
C LEU A 164 2.50 5.84 -14.52
N TYR A 165 3.83 5.90 -14.67
CA TYR A 165 4.68 6.36 -13.58
C TYR A 165 4.39 7.82 -13.26
N ASN A 166 3.91 8.08 -12.04
CA ASN A 166 3.71 9.42 -11.51
C ASN A 166 4.93 9.85 -10.70
N SER A 167 5.69 10.82 -11.23
CA SER A 167 6.86 11.38 -10.56
C SER A 167 6.52 12.17 -9.29
N TYR A 168 5.28 12.65 -9.15
CA TYR A 168 4.79 13.25 -7.91
C TYR A 168 4.50 12.21 -6.82
N GLY A 169 4.52 10.91 -7.14
CA GLY A 169 4.41 9.84 -6.16
C GLY A 169 3.00 9.57 -5.64
N LYS A 170 1.95 10.08 -6.30
CA LYS A 170 0.55 9.77 -5.98
C LYS A 170 0.05 8.60 -6.83
N TYR A 171 -0.46 7.56 -6.17
CA TYR A 171 -1.09 6.39 -6.76
C TYR A 171 -2.35 6.05 -5.97
N ILE A 172 -3.35 5.49 -6.64
CA ILE A 172 -4.57 4.97 -6.01
C ILE A 172 -4.65 3.47 -6.33
N VAL A 173 -4.95 2.64 -5.34
CA VAL A 173 -5.09 1.18 -5.52
C VAL A 173 -6.51 0.75 -5.17
N LYS A 174 -7.16 0.05 -6.10
CA LYS A 174 -8.45 -0.61 -5.89
C LYS A 174 -8.26 -1.87 -5.08
N LEU A 175 -8.95 -1.97 -3.96
CA LEU A 175 -9.00 -3.17 -3.14
C LEU A 175 -10.44 -3.62 -3.00
N TYR A 176 -10.64 -4.93 -2.95
CA TYR A 176 -11.95 -5.53 -2.68
C TYR A 176 -11.95 -6.04 -1.25
N TRP A 177 -12.81 -5.46 -0.41
CA TRP A 177 -12.99 -5.89 0.96
C TRP A 177 -14.35 -6.59 1.08
N MET A 178 -14.35 -7.86 1.47
CA MET A 178 -15.60 -8.56 1.78
C MET A 178 -16.07 -8.18 3.18
N VAL A 179 -16.97 -7.19 3.27
CA VAL A 179 -17.69 -6.94 4.53
C VAL A 179 -18.79 -7.98 4.60
N SER A 180 -18.67 -8.94 5.53
CA SER A 180 -19.82 -9.76 5.91
C SER A 180 -20.78 -8.88 6.71
N THR A 181 -21.85 -8.40 6.09
CA THR A 181 -22.94 -7.71 6.78
C THR A 181 -23.85 -8.71 7.51
N SER A 182 -23.26 -9.66 8.25
CA SER A 182 -24.03 -10.45 9.21
C SER A 182 -23.98 -9.74 10.56
N LEU A 183 -24.84 -8.74 10.73
CA LEU A 183 -25.41 -8.21 11.99
C LEU A 183 -25.78 -6.72 11.84
N GLN A 184 -26.99 -6.44 11.36
CA GLN A 184 -27.94 -5.64 12.11
C GLN A 184 -29.33 -6.28 11.92
N GLN A 185 -30.00 -6.56 13.04
CA GLN A 185 -31.36 -7.12 13.12
C GLN A 185 -32.38 -6.22 12.45
#